data_AF-A0A3R9IKW6-F1
#
_entry.id   AF-A0A3R9IKW6-F1
#
_cell.length_a   1.000
_cell.length_b   1.000
_cell.length_c   1.000
_cell.angle_alpha   90.00
_cell.angle_beta   90.00
_cell.angle_gamma   90.00
#
_symmetry.space_group_name_H-M   'P 1'
#
loop_
_entity.id
_entity.type
_entity.pdbx_description
1 polymer ?
#
loop_
_entity_poly.entity_id
_entity_poly.type
_entity_poly.pdbx_seq_one_letter_code
_entity_poly.pdbx_strand_id
1 'polypeptide(L)'
;MTWDSNLQLSLAFIVNSLLLILGASLFFGHASEISAFSQMYNALQDSTIAGAIASSTLSTLFALALLASGQNSTITGTLTGQIVMEGFLHLKLPQWIIRIGTRIFALLPVIVVAVLFGYQEKTLDQLLVYSQVFLSIALPFSIFPLIYLTSKKSLMGEFTNAKWNTILGYAVSIILTILNIKLLFDIF
;
A
#
# COMPACT_ATOMS: atom_id res chain seq x y z
N MET A 1 18.20 3.01 -14.64
CA MET A 1 17.06 3.54 -13.87
C MET A 1 15.71 3.06 -14.40
N THR A 2 15.27 3.39 -15.62
CA THR A 2 13.97 2.91 -16.12
C THR A 2 13.87 1.38 -16.23
N TRP A 3 14.94 0.72 -16.69
CA TRP A 3 15.03 -0.75 -16.71
C TRP A 3 14.94 -1.36 -15.31
N ASP A 4 15.57 -0.76 -14.32
CA ASP A 4 15.55 -1.24 -12.93
C ASP A 4 14.14 -1.12 -12.33
N SER A 5 13.49 0.03 -12.53
CA SER A 5 12.10 0.25 -12.10
C SER A 5 11.13 -0.71 -12.78
N ASN A 6 11.26 -0.93 -14.09
CA ASN A 6 10.38 -1.84 -14.83
C ASN A 6 10.55 -3.29 -14.37
N LEU A 7 11.78 -3.73 -14.10
CA LEU A 7 12.05 -5.08 -13.60
C LEU A 7 11.46 -5.28 -12.20
N GLN A 8 11.63 -4.31 -11.29
CA GLN A 8 11.07 -4.36 -9.95
C GLN A 8 9.53 -4.37 -9.95
N LEU A 9 8.90 -3.50 -10.76
CA LEU A 9 7.44 -3.45 -10.89
C LEU A 9 6.87 -4.71 -11.53
N SER A 10 7.57 -5.31 -12.50
CA SER A 10 7.16 -6.58 -13.12
C SER A 10 7.22 -7.73 -12.11
N LEU A 11 8.25 -7.78 -11.27
CA LEU A 11 8.36 -8.77 -10.21
C LEU A 11 7.25 -8.58 -9.16
N ALA A 12 6.98 -7.33 -8.76
CA ALA A 12 5.86 -7.00 -7.88
C ALA A 12 4.51 -7.42 -8.47
N PHE A 13 4.30 -7.23 -9.77
CA PHE A 13 3.11 -7.69 -10.47
C PHE A 13 2.96 -9.22 -10.44
N ILE A 14 4.05 -9.97 -10.65
CA ILE A 14 4.05 -11.44 -10.54
C ILE A 14 3.67 -11.86 -9.12
N VAL A 15 4.28 -11.26 -8.10
CA VAL A 15 3.98 -11.58 -6.69
C VAL A 15 2.53 -11.27 -6.34
N ASN A 16 2.01 -10.10 -6.73
CA ASN A 16 0.60 -9.74 -6.50
C ASN A 16 -0.36 -10.70 -7.21
N SER A 17 -0.01 -11.14 -8.42
CA SER A 17 -0.80 -12.12 -9.16
C SER A 17 -0.80 -13.49 -8.46
N LEU A 18 0.36 -13.92 -7.96
CA LEU A 18 0.47 -15.17 -7.20
C LEU A 18 -0.33 -15.12 -5.88
N LEU A 19 -0.31 -14.00 -5.17
CA LEU A 19 -1.12 -13.81 -3.96
C LEU A 19 -2.62 -13.88 -4.26
N LEU A 20 -3.06 -13.29 -5.38
CA LEU A 20 -4.45 -13.35 -5.82
C LEU A 20 -4.86 -14.78 -6.19
N ILE A 21 -4.04 -15.49 -6.97
CA ILE A 21 -4.29 -16.90 -7.33
C ILE A 21 -4.36 -17.77 -6.09
N LEU A 22 -3.44 -17.59 -5.13
CA LEU A 22 -3.39 -18.39 -3.90
C LEU A 22 -4.58 -18.09 -2.99
N GLY A 23 -4.96 -16.81 -2.84
CA GLY A 23 -6.16 -16.42 -2.12
C GLY A 23 -7.42 -17.03 -2.75
N ALA A 24 -7.55 -16.96 -4.07
CA ALA A 24 -8.65 -17.60 -4.78
C ALA A 24 -8.62 -19.13 -4.60
N SER A 25 -7.50 -19.81 -4.78
CA SER A 25 -7.46 -21.28 -4.69
C SER A 25 -7.79 -21.82 -3.30
N LEU A 26 -7.42 -21.10 -2.24
CA LEU A 26 -7.62 -21.56 -0.85
C LEU A 26 -8.97 -21.12 -0.26
N PHE A 27 -9.51 -19.97 -0.66
CA PHE A 27 -10.67 -19.37 -0.01
C PHE A 27 -11.92 -19.25 -0.90
N PHE A 28 -11.86 -19.66 -2.17
CA PHE A 28 -13.04 -19.60 -3.04
C PHE A 28 -14.18 -20.47 -2.49
N GLY A 29 -15.27 -19.81 -2.08
CA GLY A 29 -16.47 -20.46 -1.51
C GLY A 29 -16.47 -20.68 0.01
N HIS A 30 -15.37 -20.40 0.72
CA HIS A 30 -15.23 -20.64 2.18
C HIS A 30 -14.74 -19.42 2.98
N ALA A 31 -14.71 -18.23 2.37
CA ALA A 31 -14.23 -17.02 3.02
C ALA A 31 -15.20 -16.56 4.13
N SER A 32 -14.74 -16.62 5.38
CA SER A 32 -15.34 -15.85 6.48
C SER A 32 -14.63 -14.49 6.55
N GLU A 33 -15.34 -13.40 6.83
CA GLU A 33 -14.77 -12.04 6.75
C GLU A 33 -13.66 -11.73 7.78
N ILE A 34 -13.36 -12.64 8.71
CA ILE A 34 -12.52 -12.35 9.88
C ILE A 34 -11.05 -12.74 9.65
N SER A 35 -10.21 -11.75 9.34
CA SER A 35 -8.73 -11.77 9.33
C SER A 35 -8.03 -12.64 8.26
N ALA A 36 -7.99 -12.13 7.02
CA ALA A 36 -7.37 -12.78 5.85
C ALA A 36 -5.96 -13.35 6.09
N PHE A 37 -5.08 -12.64 6.82
CA PHE A 37 -3.72 -13.12 7.08
C PHE A 37 -3.67 -14.31 8.05
N SER A 38 -4.51 -14.31 9.10
CA SER A 38 -4.56 -15.43 10.06
C SER A 38 -5.18 -16.66 9.41
N GLN A 39 -6.23 -16.47 8.61
CA GLN A 39 -6.83 -17.55 7.83
C GLN A 39 -5.83 -18.15 6.85
N MET A 40 -5.04 -17.31 6.18
CA MET A 40 -4.00 -17.75 5.24
C MET A 40 -2.89 -18.53 5.94
N TYR A 41 -2.45 -18.09 7.13
CA TYR A 41 -1.51 -18.84 7.95
C TYR A 41 -2.04 -20.24 8.32
N ASN A 42 -3.29 -20.31 8.79
CA ASN A 42 -3.92 -21.58 9.17
C ASN A 42 -4.18 -22.48 7.96
N ALA A 43 -4.65 -21.92 6.83
CA ALA A 43 -4.89 -22.65 5.59
C ALA A 43 -3.62 -23.27 5.01
N LEU A 44 -2.47 -22.60 5.15
CA LEU A 44 -1.16 -23.13 4.73
C LEU A 44 -0.66 -24.27 5.64
N GLN A 45 -1.18 -24.38 6.86
CA GLN A 45 -0.87 -25.46 7.79
C GLN A 45 -1.84 -26.65 7.67
N ASP A 46 -3.08 -26.42 7.20
CA ASP A 46 -4.11 -27.44 7.07
C ASP A 46 -3.96 -28.28 5.79
N SER A 47 -3.72 -29.59 5.96
CA SER A 47 -3.61 -30.58 4.87
C SER A 47 -4.88 -30.75 4.04
N THR A 48 -6.04 -30.41 4.59
CA THR A 48 -7.32 -30.50 3.87
C THR A 48 -7.49 -29.34 2.89
N ILE A 49 -6.86 -28.19 3.15
CA ILE A 49 -7.00 -26.96 2.35
C ILE A 49 -5.79 -26.79 1.42
N ALA A 50 -4.56 -26.90 1.95
CA ALA A 50 -3.34 -26.77 1.15
C ALA A 50 -2.85 -28.10 0.54
N GLY A 51 -3.50 -29.23 0.83
CA GLY A 51 -3.15 -30.52 0.24
C GLY A 51 -1.76 -31.00 0.64
N ALA A 52 -1.05 -31.67 -0.28
CA ALA A 52 0.25 -32.30 -0.02
C ALA A 52 1.39 -31.33 0.33
N ILE A 53 1.21 -30.03 0.09
CA ILE A 53 2.20 -28.98 0.39
C ILE A 53 1.94 -28.32 1.76
N ALA A 54 0.85 -28.66 2.44
CA ALA A 54 0.53 -28.13 3.76
C ALA A 54 1.62 -28.49 4.76
N SER A 55 2.18 -27.47 5.40
CA SER A 55 3.28 -27.67 6.34
C SER A 55 3.43 -26.49 7.31
N SER A 56 3.94 -26.78 8.51
CA SER A 56 4.30 -25.72 9.46
C SER A 56 5.43 -24.83 8.95
N THR A 57 6.28 -25.35 8.04
CA THR A 57 7.36 -24.60 7.39
C THR A 57 6.82 -23.59 6.38
N LEU A 58 5.77 -23.92 5.64
CA LEU A 58 5.17 -22.99 4.67
C LEU A 58 4.44 -21.82 5.35
N SER A 59 3.67 -22.12 6.41
CA SER A 59 3.00 -21.09 7.23
C SER A 59 3.99 -20.17 7.95
N THR A 60 5.09 -20.72 8.48
CA THR A 60 6.16 -19.89 9.08
C THR A 60 6.91 -19.04 8.05
N LEU A 61 7.18 -19.56 6.84
CA LEU A 61 7.74 -18.76 5.75
C LEU A 61 6.81 -17.61 5.34
N PHE A 62 5.50 -17.86 5.28
CA PHE A 62 4.50 -16.81 5.04
C PHE A 62 4.53 -15.73 6.13
N ALA A 63 4.56 -16.12 7.40
CA ALA A 63 4.68 -15.18 8.52
C ALA A 63 5.98 -14.36 8.47
N LEU A 64 7.11 -14.99 8.13
CA LEU A 64 8.39 -14.30 7.93
C LEU A 64 8.34 -13.32 6.75
N ALA A 65 7.69 -13.70 5.65
CA ALA A 65 7.51 -12.82 4.49
C ALA A 65 6.65 -11.59 4.84
N LEU A 66 5.56 -11.77 5.61
CA LEU A 66 4.75 -10.67 6.12
C LEU A 66 5.57 -9.72 7.01
N LEU A 67 6.38 -10.28 7.91
CA LEU A 67 7.26 -9.49 8.78
C LEU A 67 8.28 -8.70 7.96
N ALA A 68 8.93 -9.34 6.99
CA ALA A 68 9.90 -8.70 6.11
C ALA A 68 9.27 -7.58 5.25
N SER A 69 8.06 -7.80 4.73
CA SER A 69 7.29 -6.78 4.00
C SER A 69 7.02 -5.53 4.85
N GLY A 70 6.65 -5.72 6.12
CA GLY A 70 6.46 -4.61 7.07
C GLY A 70 7.72 -3.78 7.32
N GLN A 71 8.90 -4.41 7.34
CA GLN A 71 10.18 -3.69 7.49
C GLN A 71 10.49 -2.83 6.26
N ASN A 72 10.26 -3.35 5.05
CA ASN A 72 10.47 -2.62 3.81
C ASN A 72 9.61 -1.35 3.74
N SER A 73 8.34 -1.46 4.12
CA SER A 73 7.41 -0.31 4.19
C SER A 73 7.90 0.76 5.17
N THR A 74 8.46 0.35 6.32
CA THR A 74 8.97 1.31 7.32
C THR A 74 10.14 2.13 6.79
N ILE A 75 11.12 1.48 6.13
CA ILE A 75 12.30 2.16 5.59
C ILE A 75 11.91 3.14 4.48
N THR A 76 11.06 2.68 3.55
CA THR A 76 10.59 3.51 2.45
C THR A 76 9.77 4.70 2.99
N GLY A 77 8.90 4.47 3.96
CA GLY A 77 8.09 5.51 4.58
C GLY A 77 8.92 6.60 5.28
N THR A 78 10.01 6.23 5.96
CA THR A 78 10.87 7.22 6.64
C THR A 78 11.69 8.07 5.65
N LEU A 79 12.15 7.45 4.56
CA LEU A 79 12.86 8.17 3.49
C LEU A 79 11.92 9.11 2.72
N THR A 80 10.74 8.63 2.31
CA THR A 80 9.73 9.47 1.67
C THR A 80 9.27 10.59 2.59
N GLY A 81 9.07 10.31 3.88
CA GLY A 81 8.72 11.31 4.89
C GLY A 81 9.77 12.42 5.01
N GLN A 82 11.06 12.06 4.97
CA GLN A 82 12.14 13.06 4.96
C GLN A 82 12.07 13.94 3.71
N ILE A 83 11.93 13.35 2.53
CA ILE A 83 11.88 14.10 1.26
C ILE A 83 10.71 15.10 1.27
N VAL A 84 9.54 14.66 1.73
CA VAL A 84 8.35 15.52 1.82
C VAL A 84 8.54 16.63 2.84
N MET A 85 9.07 16.34 4.04
CA MET A 85 9.28 17.37 5.06
C MET A 85 10.35 18.39 4.68
N GLU A 86 11.46 17.95 4.08
CA GLU A 86 12.50 18.88 3.61
C GLU A 86 12.04 19.69 2.39
N GLY A 87 11.25 19.07 1.50
CA GLY A 87 10.74 19.72 0.30
C GLY A 87 9.64 20.74 0.57
N PHE A 88 8.62 20.37 1.35
CA PHE A 88 7.44 21.22 1.58
C PHE A 88 7.51 22.08 2.84
N LEU A 89 8.12 21.58 3.92
CA LEU A 89 8.20 22.30 5.20
C LEU A 89 9.58 22.92 5.43
N HIS A 90 10.57 22.61 4.58
CA HIS A 90 11.98 22.99 4.76
C HIS A 90 12.55 22.62 6.14
N LEU A 91 12.01 21.56 6.75
CA LEU A 91 12.42 21.04 8.06
C LEU A 91 13.32 19.82 7.87
N LYS A 92 14.58 19.96 8.30
CA LYS A 92 15.56 18.86 8.33
C LYS A 92 15.51 18.15 9.68
N LEU A 93 14.80 17.03 9.73
CA LEU A 93 14.71 16.18 10.91
C LEU A 93 15.49 14.87 10.69
N PRO A 94 16.18 14.34 11.71
CA PRO A 94 16.84 13.06 11.61
C PRO A 94 15.81 11.92 11.45
N GLN A 95 16.17 10.91 10.66
CA GLN A 95 15.33 9.76 10.30
C GLN A 95 14.64 9.07 11.48
N TRP A 96 15.30 8.97 12.62
CA TRP A 96 14.72 8.34 13.82
C TRP A 96 13.54 9.15 14.40
N ILE A 97 13.57 10.48 14.33
CA ILE A 97 12.45 11.33 14.78
C ILE A 97 11.27 11.17 13.84
N ILE A 98 11.53 11.18 12.52
CA ILE A 98 10.49 10.96 11.50
C ILE A 98 9.82 9.61 11.74
N ARG A 99 10.61 8.56 11.96
CA ARG A 99 10.11 7.20 12.24
C ARG A 99 9.27 7.12 13.51
N ILE A 100 9.72 7.74 14.61
CA ILE A 100 8.97 7.74 15.85
C ILE A 100 7.67 8.54 15.69
N GLY A 101 7.75 9.72 15.07
CA GLY A 101 6.60 10.58 14.81
C GLY A 101 5.54 9.86 13.99
N THR A 102 5.89 9.34 12.82
CA THR A 102 4.93 8.64 11.94
C THR A 102 4.33 7.39 12.61
N ARG A 103 5.12 6.66 13.39
CA ARG A 103 4.63 5.48 14.12
C ARG A 103 3.70 5.85 15.26
N ILE A 104 3.98 6.91 16.01
CA ILE A 104 3.07 7.42 17.04
C ILE A 104 1.76 7.87 16.37
N PHE A 105 1.82 8.68 15.32
CA PHE A 105 0.62 9.14 14.61
C PHE A 105 -0.21 8.00 14.02
N ALA A 106 0.42 6.93 13.52
CA ALA A 106 -0.28 5.76 13.02
C ALA A 106 -0.91 4.90 14.13
N LEU A 107 -0.22 4.72 15.27
CA LEU A 107 -0.68 3.88 16.37
C LEU A 107 -1.69 4.57 17.30
N LEU A 108 -1.61 5.90 17.42
CA LEU A 108 -2.47 6.68 18.32
C LEU A 108 -3.98 6.46 18.03
N PRO A 109 -4.49 6.61 16.80
CA PRO A 109 -5.90 6.36 16.52
C PRO A 109 -6.29 4.90 16.78
N VAL A 110 -5.41 3.94 16.49
CA VAL A 110 -5.63 2.51 16.78
C VAL A 110 -5.79 2.26 18.27
N ILE A 111 -4.89 2.80 19.09
CA ILE A 111 -4.89 2.63 20.56
C ILE A 111 -6.12 3.31 21.17
N VAL A 112 -6.44 4.54 20.73
CA VAL A 112 -7.61 5.28 21.23
C VAL A 112 -8.90 4.51 20.94
N VAL A 113 -9.07 3.99 19.73
CA VAL A 113 -10.26 3.19 19.37
C VAL A 113 -10.30 1.87 20.16
N ALA A 114 -9.17 1.17 20.30
CA ALA A 114 -9.10 -0.07 21.06
C ALA A 114 -9.47 0.11 22.55
N VAL A 115 -9.05 1.22 23.17
CA VAL A 115 -9.35 1.53 24.57
C VAL A 115 -10.81 1.98 24.76
N LEU A 116 -11.37 2.75 23.82
CA LEU A 116 -12.74 3.28 23.93
C LEU A 116 -13.83 2.28 23.55
N PHE A 117 -13.61 1.45 22.54
CA PHE A 117 -14.64 0.56 21.97
C PHE A 117 -14.42 -0.93 22.30
N GLY A 118 -13.34 -1.27 23.01
CA GLY A 118 -12.95 -2.66 23.25
C GLY A 118 -12.49 -3.36 21.97
N TYR A 119 -12.01 -4.62 22.07
CA TYR A 119 -11.49 -5.43 20.96
C TYR A 119 -12.57 -5.86 19.94
N GLN A 120 -13.38 -4.93 19.42
CA GLN A 120 -14.31 -5.21 18.33
C GLN A 120 -13.59 -5.08 16.99
N GLU A 121 -13.30 -6.21 16.36
CA GLU A 121 -12.60 -6.32 15.06
C GLU A 121 -13.20 -5.41 13.98
N LYS A 122 -14.53 -5.22 13.98
CA LYS A 122 -15.23 -4.30 13.05
C LYS A 122 -14.71 -2.86 13.09
N THR A 123 -14.29 -2.37 14.26
CA THR A 123 -13.79 -0.98 14.39
C THR A 123 -12.36 -0.84 13.89
N LEU A 124 -11.55 -1.90 13.98
CA LEU A 124 -10.20 -1.95 13.42
C LEU A 124 -10.22 -2.03 11.89
N ASP A 125 -11.13 -2.83 11.33
CA ASP A 125 -11.33 -2.90 9.89
C ASP A 125 -11.82 -1.57 9.31
N GLN A 126 -12.73 -0.87 9.99
CA GLN A 126 -13.12 0.49 9.62
C GLN A 126 -11.91 1.46 9.64
N LEU A 127 -11.01 1.33 10.61
CA LEU A 127 -9.79 2.15 10.67
C LEU A 127 -8.86 1.91 9.46
N LEU A 128 -8.76 0.66 9.02
CA LEU A 128 -8.03 0.30 7.80
C LEU A 128 -8.69 0.92 6.57
N VAL A 129 -10.02 0.85 6.45
CA VAL A 129 -10.79 1.48 5.37
C VAL A 129 -10.58 3.00 5.35
N TYR A 130 -10.65 3.68 6.51
CA TYR A 130 -10.39 5.12 6.60
C TYR A 130 -8.95 5.50 6.26
N SER A 131 -7.98 4.63 6.55
CA SER A 131 -6.59 4.84 6.12
C SER A 131 -6.46 4.80 4.60
N GLN A 132 -7.20 3.91 3.93
CA GLN A 132 -7.24 3.87 2.46
C GLN A 132 -7.91 5.12 1.88
N VAL A 133 -8.98 5.60 2.51
CA VAL A 133 -9.65 6.87 2.16
C VAL A 133 -8.67 8.04 2.16
N PHE A 134 -7.81 8.14 3.18
CA PHE A 134 -6.79 9.20 3.23
C PHE A 134 -5.81 9.12 2.04
N LEU A 135 -5.35 7.91 1.71
CA LEU A 135 -4.46 7.68 0.57
C LEU A 135 -5.12 8.07 -0.76
N SER A 136 -6.40 7.71 -0.93
CA SER A 136 -7.22 8.04 -2.09
C SER A 136 -7.34 9.55 -2.31
N ILE A 137 -7.49 10.32 -1.23
CA ILE A 137 -7.56 11.79 -1.30
C ILE A 137 -6.18 12.38 -1.63
N ALA A 138 -5.08 11.82 -1.11
CA ALA A 138 -3.72 12.34 -1.32
C ALA A 138 -3.16 12.10 -2.73
N LEU A 139 -3.59 11.02 -3.40
CA LEU A 139 -3.07 10.59 -4.71
C LEU A 139 -3.18 11.66 -5.81
N PRO A 140 -4.36 12.28 -6.06
CA PRO A 140 -4.49 13.32 -7.08
C PRO A 140 -3.54 14.50 -6.87
N PHE A 141 -3.36 14.94 -5.62
CA PHE A 141 -2.46 16.04 -5.28
C PHE A 141 -0.98 15.73 -5.55
N SER A 142 -0.60 14.46 -5.65
CA SER A 142 0.75 14.06 -6.03
C SER A 142 0.89 13.86 -7.54
N ILE A 143 -0.07 13.17 -8.17
CA ILE A 143 0.05 12.75 -9.57
C ILE A 143 -0.11 13.93 -10.55
N PHE A 144 -1.11 14.81 -10.34
CA PHE A 144 -1.35 15.93 -11.25
C PHE A 144 -0.16 16.90 -11.32
N PRO A 145 0.42 17.34 -10.18
CA PRO A 145 1.63 18.17 -10.22
C PRO A 145 2.82 17.44 -10.85
N LEU A 146 2.99 16.13 -10.60
CA LEU A 146 4.08 15.37 -11.22
C LEU A 146 3.99 15.41 -12.75
N ILE A 147 2.81 15.16 -13.32
CA ILE A 147 2.61 15.21 -14.78
C ILE A 147 2.83 16.64 -15.29
N TYR A 148 2.25 17.64 -14.61
CA TYR A 148 2.44 19.04 -15.00
C TYR A 148 3.91 19.46 -15.03
N LEU A 149 4.67 19.14 -13.97
CA LEU A 149 6.09 19.48 -13.86
C LEU A 149 6.94 18.73 -14.87
N THR A 150 6.66 17.44 -15.10
CA THR A 150 7.40 16.60 -16.06
C THR A 150 7.08 16.93 -17.53
N SER A 151 5.93 17.55 -17.80
CA SER A 151 5.56 18.05 -19.13
C SER A 151 6.01 19.49 -19.40
N LYS A 152 6.55 20.20 -18.40
CA LYS A 152 6.97 21.60 -18.56
C LYS A 152 8.39 21.70 -19.12
N LYS A 153 8.51 22.18 -20.36
CA LYS A 153 9.83 22.37 -21.03
C LYS A 153 10.78 23.31 -20.27
N SER A 154 10.25 24.26 -19.51
CA SER A 154 11.08 25.16 -18.70
C SER A 154 11.76 24.47 -17.52
N LEU A 155 11.26 23.32 -17.07
CA LEU A 155 11.82 22.56 -15.94
C LEU A 155 12.63 21.35 -16.42
N MET A 156 12.12 20.62 -17.42
CA MET A 156 12.75 19.39 -17.91
C MET A 156 13.67 19.57 -19.11
N GLY A 157 13.65 20.72 -19.78
CA GLY A 157 14.50 20.98 -20.95
C GLY A 157 14.27 19.97 -22.08
N GLU A 158 15.34 19.29 -22.48
CA GLU A 158 15.30 18.25 -23.53
C GLU A 158 14.66 16.94 -23.05
N PHE A 159 14.58 16.70 -21.74
CA PHE A 159 13.97 15.50 -21.14
C PHE A 159 12.48 15.65 -20.86
N THR A 160 11.81 16.61 -21.53
CA THR A 160 10.37 16.82 -21.38
C THR A 160 9.60 15.60 -21.88
N ASN A 161 8.55 15.23 -21.17
CA ASN A 161 7.67 14.13 -21.58
C ASN A 161 7.14 14.31 -23.01
N ALA A 162 7.17 13.22 -23.78
CA ALA A 162 6.50 13.17 -25.09
C ALA A 162 4.99 13.45 -24.91
N LYS A 163 4.37 14.05 -25.93
CA LYS A 163 2.93 14.39 -25.89
C LYS A 163 2.06 13.16 -25.62
N TRP A 164 2.40 12.01 -26.19
CA TRP A 164 1.68 10.75 -25.95
C TRP A 164 1.79 10.27 -24.50
N ASN A 165 2.98 10.33 -23.89
CA ASN A 165 3.18 9.96 -22.48
C ASN A 165 2.42 10.91 -21.54
N THR A 166 2.40 12.20 -21.88
CA THR A 166 1.62 13.20 -21.12
C THR A 166 0.11 12.91 -21.19
N ILE A 167 -0.42 12.61 -22.38
CA ILE A 167 -1.84 12.28 -22.57
C ILE A 167 -2.20 11.01 -21.79
N LEU A 168 -1.38 9.96 -21.88
CA LEU A 168 -1.59 8.74 -21.10
C LEU A 168 -1.53 9.00 -19.59
N GLY A 169 -0.55 9.78 -19.13
CA GLY A 169 -0.44 10.17 -17.72
C GLY A 169 -1.71 10.83 -17.21
N TYR A 170 -2.23 11.84 -17.93
CA TYR A 170 -3.48 12.49 -17.54
C TYR A 170 -4.68 11.54 -17.63
N ALA A 171 -4.76 10.68 -18.65
CA ALA A 171 -5.83 9.69 -18.76
C ALA A 171 -5.86 8.74 -17.55
N VAL A 172 -4.72 8.16 -17.17
CA VAL A 172 -4.59 7.29 -16.00
C VAL A 172 -4.93 8.05 -14.72
N SER A 173 -4.46 9.29 -14.58
CA SER A 173 -4.74 10.13 -13.40
C SER A 173 -6.21 10.44 -13.22
N ILE A 174 -6.91 10.76 -14.33
CA ILE A 174 -8.34 11.01 -14.33
C ILE A 174 -9.11 9.75 -13.95
N ILE A 175 -8.78 8.61 -14.55
CA ILE A 175 -9.42 7.32 -14.22
C ILE A 175 -9.21 6.99 -12.74
N LEU A 176 -7.97 7.07 -12.24
CA LEU A 176 -7.67 6.83 -10.83
C LEU A 176 -8.43 7.77 -9.91
N THR A 177 -8.51 9.06 -10.25
CA THR A 177 -9.24 10.04 -9.44
C THR A 177 -10.73 9.72 -9.39
N ILE A 178 -11.34 9.37 -10.52
CA ILE A 178 -12.76 8.97 -10.59
C ILE A 178 -13.00 7.71 -9.73
N LEU A 179 -12.12 6.70 -9.84
CA LEU A 179 -12.25 5.47 -9.04
C LEU A 179 -12.09 5.75 -7.54
N ASN A 180 -11.15 6.60 -7.15
CA ASN A 180 -10.97 7.00 -5.75
C ASN A 180 -12.18 7.78 -5.20
N ILE A 181 -12.76 8.68 -6.01
CA ILE A 181 -13.99 9.39 -5.64
C ILE A 181 -15.18 8.43 -5.51
N LYS A 182 -15.33 7.48 -6.45
CA LYS A 182 -16.36 6.45 -6.35
C LYS A 182 -16.19 5.64 -5.06
N LEU A 183 -14.97 5.22 -4.74
CA LEU A 183 -14.67 4.50 -3.51
C LEU A 183 -15.03 5.30 -2.25
N LEU A 184 -14.83 6.62 -2.25
CA LEU A 184 -15.30 7.48 -1.16
C LEU A 184 -16.83 7.42 -1.05
N PHE A 185 -17.57 7.55 -2.15
CA PHE A 185 -19.03 7.46 -2.14
C PHE A 185 -19.56 6.07 -1.78
N ASP A 186 -18.83 4.99 -2.07
CA ASP A 186 -19.24 3.64 -1.71
C ASP A 186 -19.00 3.36 -0.20
N ILE A 187 -18.06 4.08 0.44
CA ILE A 187 -17.73 3.94 1.87
C ILE A 187 -18.61 4.82 2.77
N PHE A 188 -19.03 6.00 2.29
CA PHE A 188 -19.87 6.97 3.01
C PHE A 188 -21.36 6.78 2.71
#